data_AF-A0A1I6XX43-F1
#
_entry.id   AF-A0A1I6XX43-F1
#
_cell.length_a   1.000
_cell.length_b   1.000
_cell.length_c   1.000
_cell.angle_alpha   90.00
_cell.angle_beta   90.00
_cell.angle_gamma   90.00
#
_symmetry.space_group_name_H-M   'P 1'
#
loop_
_entity.id
_entity.type
_entity.pdbx_description
1 polymer ?
#
loop_
_entity_poly.entity_id
_entity_poly.type
_entity_poly.pdbx_seq_one_letter_code
_entity_poly.pdbx_strand_id
1 'polypeptide(L)'
;MTVDVANTAITLLRRVGVTLHDGLHQDELRAVQRRFGFEFSPDHAALLASAVPVGDGWPDWRHDTCEELSTRLTWPVEGAVLDVLHDDFWPVSWGPRPVDDRLAERRAREHLERWPKLIPLYSHRYMPAAPACGGDPVLSVHRTDVIHYGVDLVDYLHREFHRSATPHEHTRSHRWVAHWSDLASGAENDEL
;
A
#
# COMPACT_ATOMS: atom_id res chain seq x y z
N MET A 1 5.75 -7.38 -19.85
CA MET A 1 5.05 -6.19 -19.31
C MET A 1 5.67 -5.72 -17.99
N THR A 2 5.83 -6.56 -16.97
CA THR A 2 6.43 -6.16 -15.66
C THR A 2 7.89 -5.68 -15.74
N VAL A 3 8.73 -6.28 -16.60
CA VAL A 3 10.12 -5.82 -16.81
C VAL A 3 10.18 -4.38 -17.34
N ASP A 4 9.21 -3.97 -18.14
CA ASP A 4 9.12 -2.62 -18.69
C ASP A 4 8.72 -1.59 -17.61
N VAL A 5 7.80 -1.99 -16.72
CA VAL A 5 7.40 -1.21 -15.54
C VAL A 5 8.60 -0.95 -14.62
N ALA A 6 9.37 -1.99 -14.27
CA ALA A 6 10.53 -1.85 -13.39
C ALA A 6 11.62 -0.94 -13.98
N ASN A 7 11.95 -1.10 -15.27
CA ASN A 7 12.94 -0.25 -15.94
C ASN A 7 12.50 1.21 -16.01
N THR A 8 11.21 1.45 -16.26
CA THR A 8 10.63 2.80 -16.29
C THR A 8 10.68 3.42 -14.89
N ALA A 9 10.25 2.69 -13.86
CA ALA A 9 10.31 3.12 -12.47
C ALA A 9 11.74 3.51 -12.03
N ILE A 10 12.72 2.64 -12.32
CA ILE A 10 14.13 2.90 -12.00
C ILE A 10 14.66 4.13 -12.72
N THR A 11 14.31 4.31 -13.99
CA THR A 11 14.72 5.49 -14.77
C THR A 11 14.17 6.78 -14.16
N LEU A 12 12.90 6.77 -13.74
CA LEU A 12 12.27 7.90 -13.08
C LEU A 12 12.93 8.22 -11.74
N LEU A 13 13.12 7.21 -10.89
CA LEU A 13 13.76 7.36 -9.58
C LEU A 13 15.18 7.92 -9.69
N ARG A 14 15.98 7.43 -10.64
CA ARG A 14 17.32 7.96 -10.92
C ARG A 14 17.27 9.42 -11.36
N ARG A 15 16.32 9.78 -12.23
CA ARG A 15 16.17 11.15 -12.74
C ARG A 15 15.88 12.16 -11.64
N VAL A 16 15.14 11.75 -10.62
CA VAL A 16 14.78 12.61 -9.47
C VAL A 16 15.78 12.51 -8.31
N GLY A 17 16.88 11.79 -8.49
CA GLY A 17 17.97 11.71 -7.50
C GLY A 17 17.73 10.75 -6.34
N VAL A 18 16.77 9.82 -6.46
CA VAL A 18 16.58 8.77 -5.45
C VAL A 18 17.77 7.80 -5.49
N THR A 19 18.34 7.51 -4.32
CA THR A 19 19.42 6.53 -4.20
C THR A 19 18.87 5.13 -4.36
N LEU A 20 19.51 4.32 -5.22
CA LEU A 20 19.12 2.95 -5.49
C LEU A 20 20.27 2.01 -5.13
N HIS A 21 19.97 0.98 -4.35
CA HIS A 21 20.85 -0.16 -4.11
C HIS A 21 20.56 -1.30 -5.11
N ASP A 22 21.44 -2.30 -5.10
CA ASP A 22 21.25 -3.53 -5.86
C ASP A 22 19.90 -4.18 -5.53
N GLY A 23 19.24 -4.71 -6.56
CA GLY A 23 17.96 -5.39 -6.42
C GLY A 23 18.01 -6.56 -5.43
N LEU A 24 16.86 -6.88 -4.83
CA LEU A 24 16.70 -8.05 -3.98
C LEU A 24 16.83 -9.33 -4.81
N HIS A 25 17.68 -10.24 -4.36
CA HIS A 25 17.72 -11.58 -4.91
C HIS A 25 16.40 -12.31 -4.65
N GLN A 26 16.10 -13.31 -5.48
CA GLN A 26 14.88 -14.10 -5.35
C GLN A 26 14.73 -14.78 -3.99
N ASP A 27 15.84 -15.16 -3.35
CA ASP A 27 15.82 -15.71 -2.00
C ASP A 27 15.53 -14.67 -0.93
N GLU A 28 15.99 -13.43 -1.11
CA GLU A 28 15.68 -12.30 -0.22
C GLU A 28 14.19 -11.95 -0.31
N LEU A 29 13.64 -11.82 -1.52
CA LEU A 29 12.20 -11.61 -1.74
C LEU A 29 11.38 -12.73 -1.08
N ARG A 30 11.74 -13.99 -1.32
CA ARG A 30 11.07 -15.14 -0.69
C ARG A 30 11.19 -15.13 0.84
N ALA A 31 12.32 -14.70 1.38
CA ALA A 31 12.53 -14.62 2.83
C ALA A 31 11.61 -13.57 3.46
N VAL A 32 11.50 -12.38 2.86
CA VAL A 32 10.58 -11.33 3.31
C VAL A 32 9.13 -11.81 3.25
N GLN A 33 8.71 -12.36 2.11
CA GLN A 33 7.35 -12.87 1.91
C GLN A 33 6.97 -13.95 2.93
N ARG A 34 7.87 -14.91 3.20
CA ARG A 34 7.65 -15.94 4.22
C ARG A 34 7.59 -15.35 5.64
N ARG A 35 8.47 -14.40 5.95
CA ARG A 35 8.58 -13.79 7.29
C ARG A 35 7.31 -13.04 7.67
N PHE A 36 6.68 -12.35 6.72
CA PHE A 36 5.52 -11.49 6.99
C PHE A 36 4.19 -12.05 6.42
N GLY A 37 4.21 -13.21 5.78
CA GLY A 37 3.02 -13.91 5.31
C GLY A 37 2.24 -13.14 4.25
N PHE A 38 2.95 -12.61 3.25
CA PHE A 38 2.36 -11.96 2.07
C PHE A 38 3.19 -12.27 0.81
N GLU A 39 2.64 -11.99 -0.36
CA GLU A 39 3.38 -11.97 -1.61
C GLU A 39 3.36 -10.55 -2.21
N PHE A 40 4.49 -10.08 -2.72
CA PHE A 40 4.54 -8.80 -3.42
C PHE A 40 3.70 -8.88 -4.71
N SER A 41 3.04 -7.79 -5.09
CA SER A 41 2.46 -7.70 -6.44
C SER A 41 3.56 -7.81 -7.51
N PRO A 42 3.24 -8.25 -8.74
CA PRO A 42 4.25 -8.44 -9.79
C PRO A 42 5.09 -7.20 -10.07
N ASP A 43 4.49 -6.01 -10.06
CA ASP A 43 5.20 -4.75 -10.33
C ASP A 43 6.09 -4.33 -9.16
N HIS A 44 5.62 -4.51 -7.92
CA HIS A 44 6.43 -4.21 -6.73
C HIS A 44 7.62 -5.17 -6.63
N ALA A 45 7.39 -6.47 -6.85
CA ALA A 45 8.45 -7.48 -6.91
C ALA A 45 9.46 -7.18 -8.03
N ALA A 46 8.99 -6.78 -9.22
CA ALA A 46 9.85 -6.46 -10.36
C ALA A 46 10.73 -5.23 -10.10
N LEU A 47 10.18 -4.18 -9.46
CA LEU A 47 10.97 -3.04 -9.00
C LEU A 47 12.06 -3.50 -8.04
N LEU A 48 11.68 -4.14 -6.92
CA LEU A 48 12.60 -4.55 -5.87
C LEU A 48 13.66 -5.53 -6.37
N ALA A 49 13.32 -6.45 -7.28
CA ALA A 49 14.26 -7.38 -7.88
C ALA A 49 15.30 -6.70 -8.78
N SER A 50 14.96 -5.54 -9.33
CA SER A 50 15.80 -4.80 -10.28
C SER A 50 16.64 -3.73 -9.59
N ALA A 51 16.08 -3.03 -8.60
CA ALA A 51 16.77 -2.09 -7.73
C ALA A 51 15.94 -1.78 -6.48
N VAL A 52 16.59 -1.52 -5.34
CA VAL A 52 15.90 -1.15 -4.10
C VAL A 52 16.08 0.35 -3.85
N PRO A 53 14.99 1.15 -3.85
CA PRO A 53 15.06 2.54 -3.41
C PRO A 53 15.36 2.59 -1.90
N VAL A 54 16.26 3.49 -1.50
CA VAL A 54 16.68 3.64 -0.09
C VAL A 54 16.66 5.10 0.36
N GLY A 55 16.65 5.30 1.67
CA GLY A 55 16.57 6.61 2.33
C GLY A 55 15.21 6.86 2.98
N ASP A 56 15.05 8.05 3.54
CA ASP A 56 13.87 8.41 4.32
C ASP A 56 12.55 8.15 3.56
N GLY A 57 11.63 7.48 4.23
CA GLY A 57 10.33 7.08 3.68
C GLY A 57 10.32 5.71 2.99
N TRP A 58 11.43 5.25 2.42
CA TRP A 58 11.50 3.91 1.82
C TRP A 58 11.65 2.82 2.90
N PRO A 59 11.01 1.65 2.74
CA PRO A 59 11.32 0.48 3.56
C PRO A 59 12.69 -0.10 3.17
N ASP A 60 13.57 -0.35 4.14
CA ASP A 60 14.80 -1.10 3.89
C ASP A 60 14.57 -2.58 4.21
N TRP A 61 14.14 -3.34 3.21
CA TRP A 61 13.85 -4.77 3.36
C TRP A 61 15.05 -5.64 3.80
N ARG A 62 16.27 -5.12 3.74
CA ARG A 62 17.50 -5.83 4.18
C ARG A 62 17.90 -5.46 5.60
N HIS A 63 17.76 -4.19 5.98
CA HIS A 63 18.34 -3.66 7.21
C HIS A 63 17.32 -3.23 8.26
N ASP A 64 16.07 -2.92 7.88
CA ASP A 64 15.03 -2.61 8.85
C ASP A 64 14.74 -3.85 9.73
N THR A 65 14.52 -3.60 11.02
CA THR A 65 14.18 -4.63 12.00
C THR A 65 12.82 -5.27 11.72
N CYS A 66 12.53 -6.40 12.38
CA CYS A 66 11.17 -6.98 12.37
C CYS A 66 10.12 -5.95 12.78
N GLU A 67 10.43 -5.14 13.80
CA GLU A 67 9.49 -4.22 14.41
C GLU A 67 9.19 -3.04 13.50
N GLU A 68 10.22 -2.45 12.87
CA GLU A 68 10.06 -1.35 11.91
C GLU A 68 9.24 -1.76 10.69
N LEU A 69 9.55 -2.92 10.08
CA LEU A 69 8.80 -3.43 8.94
C LEU A 69 7.37 -3.82 9.33
N SER A 70 7.18 -4.48 10.48
CA SER A 70 5.85 -4.81 10.97
C SER A 70 5.02 -3.56 11.21
N THR A 71 5.60 -2.50 11.80
CA THR A 71 4.92 -1.23 12.03
C THR A 71 4.42 -0.61 10.71
N ARG A 72 5.26 -0.63 9.66
CA ARG A 72 4.87 -0.15 8.33
C ARG A 72 3.78 -1.03 7.70
N LEU A 73 3.87 -2.35 7.85
CA LEU A 73 2.90 -3.29 7.29
C LEU A 73 1.54 -3.20 7.98
N THR A 74 1.49 -2.96 9.29
CA THR A 74 0.24 -2.85 10.05
C THR A 74 -0.34 -1.44 10.07
N TRP A 75 0.42 -0.42 9.68
CA TRP A 75 -0.01 0.98 9.71
C TRP A 75 -1.41 1.24 9.10
N PRO A 76 -1.79 0.68 7.94
CA PRO A 76 -3.15 0.83 7.41
C PRO A 76 -4.24 0.33 8.37
N VAL A 77 -4.01 -0.83 8.99
CA VAL A 77 -4.95 -1.45 9.93
C VAL A 77 -4.97 -0.68 11.25
N GLU A 78 -3.81 -0.34 11.80
CA GLU A 78 -3.73 0.44 13.04
C GLU A 78 -4.40 1.81 12.89
N GLY A 79 -4.22 2.46 11.75
CA GLY A 79 -4.89 3.71 11.44
C GLY A 79 -6.41 3.58 11.41
N ALA A 80 -6.95 2.57 10.74
CA ALA A 80 -8.39 2.32 10.70
C ALA A 80 -8.95 1.95 12.09
N VAL A 81 -8.21 1.18 12.89
CA VAL A 81 -8.59 0.85 14.27
C VAL A 81 -8.63 2.10 15.16
N LEU A 82 -7.72 3.06 14.97
CA LEU A 82 -7.79 4.34 15.67
C LEU A 82 -9.06 5.11 15.35
N ASP A 83 -9.49 5.12 14.08
CA ASP A 83 -10.76 5.74 13.69
C ASP A 83 -11.97 4.97 14.21
N VAL A 84 -11.88 3.65 14.39
CA VAL A 84 -12.91 2.92 15.14
C VAL A 84 -12.95 3.43 16.58
N LEU A 85 -11.83 3.56 17.26
CA LEU A 85 -11.81 3.88 18.70
C LEU A 85 -12.09 5.35 19.03
N HIS A 86 -11.77 6.25 18.11
CA HIS A 86 -11.73 7.69 18.38
C HIS A 86 -12.57 8.52 17.41
N ASP A 87 -13.17 7.88 16.42
CA ASP A 87 -14.04 8.50 15.41
C ASP A 87 -15.25 7.59 15.13
N ASP A 88 -16.02 7.93 14.11
CA ASP A 88 -17.26 7.26 13.75
C ASP A 88 -17.08 6.12 12.75
N PHE A 89 -15.85 5.66 12.46
CA PHE A 89 -15.64 4.58 11.50
C PHE A 89 -16.21 3.26 12.01
N TRP A 90 -17.25 2.77 11.34
CA TRP A 90 -17.89 1.49 11.59
C TRP A 90 -18.79 1.10 10.40
N PRO A 91 -18.26 0.38 9.41
CA PRO A 91 -19.04 -0.14 8.28
C PRO A 91 -20.30 -0.89 8.71
N VAL A 92 -21.42 -0.65 8.03
CA VAL A 92 -22.71 -1.29 8.33
C VAL A 92 -22.64 -2.80 8.12
N SER A 93 -21.81 -3.26 7.17
CA SER A 93 -21.56 -4.68 6.92
C SER A 93 -20.92 -5.41 8.11
N TRP A 94 -20.34 -4.68 9.08
CA TRP A 94 -19.79 -5.25 10.31
C TRP A 94 -20.86 -5.52 11.38
N GLY A 95 -22.11 -5.10 11.11
CA GLY A 95 -23.24 -5.23 12.02
C GLY A 95 -23.24 -4.17 13.13
N PRO A 96 -23.99 -4.37 14.22
CA PRO A 96 -24.07 -3.37 15.28
C PRO A 96 -22.75 -3.15 16.01
N ARG A 97 -22.34 -1.88 16.15
CA ARG A 97 -21.16 -1.49 16.93
C ARG A 97 -21.31 -1.86 18.40
N PRO A 98 -20.37 -2.61 18.99
CA PRO A 98 -20.34 -2.85 20.43
C PRO A 98 -20.19 -1.57 21.24
N VAL A 99 -20.80 -1.51 22.41
CA VAL A 99 -20.62 -0.40 23.39
C VAL A 99 -19.26 -0.50 24.11
N ASP A 100 -18.71 -1.72 24.23
CA ASP A 100 -17.40 -1.94 24.84
C ASP A 100 -16.29 -1.75 23.79
N ASP A 101 -15.42 -0.76 24.01
CA ASP A 101 -14.35 -0.40 23.07
C ASP A 101 -13.38 -1.54 22.81
N ARG A 102 -13.07 -2.38 23.82
CA ARG A 102 -12.17 -3.53 23.63
C ARG A 102 -12.79 -4.58 22.72
N LEU A 103 -14.11 -4.77 22.79
CA LEU A 103 -14.85 -5.64 21.88
C LEU A 103 -15.00 -5.01 20.49
N ALA A 104 -15.21 -3.69 20.39
CA ALA A 104 -15.23 -2.98 19.13
C ALA A 104 -13.88 -3.09 18.40
N GLU A 105 -12.77 -2.84 19.10
CA GLU A 105 -11.41 -2.98 18.57
C GLU A 105 -11.14 -4.39 18.03
N ARG A 106 -11.43 -5.42 18.84
CA ARG A 106 -11.22 -6.81 18.42
C ARG A 106 -12.00 -7.14 17.16
N ARG A 107 -13.28 -6.78 17.09
CA ARG A 107 -14.12 -7.04 15.92
C ARG A 107 -13.63 -6.27 14.70
N ALA A 108 -13.26 -5.01 14.86
CA ALA A 108 -12.69 -4.22 13.77
C ALA A 108 -11.44 -4.88 13.20
N ARG A 109 -10.52 -5.35 14.04
CA ARG A 109 -9.34 -6.10 13.61
C ARG A 109 -9.72 -7.38 12.86
N GLU A 110 -10.67 -8.16 13.35
CA GLU A 110 -11.18 -9.37 12.67
C GLU A 110 -11.78 -9.09 11.28
N HIS A 111 -12.40 -7.93 11.09
CA HIS A 111 -12.90 -7.49 9.78
C HIS A 111 -11.77 -7.01 8.87
N LEU A 112 -10.89 -6.15 9.37
CA LEU A 112 -9.76 -5.58 8.62
C LEU A 112 -8.74 -6.64 8.20
N GLU A 113 -8.55 -7.70 8.99
CA GLU A 113 -7.69 -8.84 8.63
C GLU A 113 -8.13 -9.56 7.35
N ARG A 114 -9.40 -9.42 6.96
CA ARG A 114 -9.95 -10.01 5.73
C ARG A 114 -9.78 -9.11 4.52
N TRP A 115 -9.42 -7.84 4.72
CA TRP A 115 -9.20 -6.91 3.64
C TRP A 115 -7.89 -7.25 2.90
N PRO A 116 -7.75 -6.86 1.62
CA PRO A 116 -6.50 -7.04 0.91
C PRO A 116 -5.33 -6.41 1.68
N LYS A 117 -4.27 -7.19 1.93
CA LYS A 117 -3.06 -6.67 2.59
C LYS A 117 -2.42 -5.60 1.71
N LEU A 118 -2.00 -4.52 2.36
CA LEU A 118 -1.29 -3.41 1.73
C LEU A 118 0.19 -3.48 2.11
N ILE A 119 1.07 -3.43 1.10
CA ILE A 119 2.52 -3.56 1.25
C ILE A 119 3.14 -2.18 1.09
N PRO A 120 3.96 -1.71 2.04
CA PRO A 120 4.52 -0.36 2.02
C PRO A 120 5.44 -0.19 0.82
N LEU A 121 5.24 0.90 0.10
CA LEU A 121 6.07 1.31 -1.04
C LEU A 121 6.97 2.49 -0.63
N TYR A 122 6.38 3.57 -0.12
CA TYR A 122 7.10 4.79 0.28
C TYR A 122 6.24 5.62 1.24
N SER A 123 6.76 5.97 2.42
CA SER A 123 6.02 6.70 3.45
C SER A 123 4.64 6.04 3.70
N HIS A 124 3.54 6.76 3.47
CA HIS A 124 2.16 6.30 3.60
C HIS A 124 1.54 5.83 2.27
N ARG A 125 2.40 5.42 1.32
CA ARG A 125 2.01 4.85 0.01
C ARG A 125 2.14 3.34 0.04
N TYR A 126 1.11 2.67 -0.49
CA TYR A 126 1.00 1.22 -0.44
C TYR A 126 0.55 0.64 -1.78
N MET A 127 0.97 -0.59 -2.05
CA MET A 127 0.44 -1.43 -3.13
C MET A 127 -0.24 -2.67 -2.55
N PRO A 128 -1.27 -3.22 -3.19
CA PRO A 128 -1.88 -4.46 -2.73
C PRO A 128 -0.91 -5.64 -2.84
N ALA A 129 -1.00 -6.58 -1.90
CA ALA A 129 -0.34 -7.88 -1.97
C ALA A 129 -0.93 -8.77 -3.07
N ALA A 130 -0.23 -9.84 -3.44
CA ALA A 130 -0.76 -10.84 -4.37
C ALA A 130 -1.89 -11.70 -3.76
N PRO A 131 -2.76 -12.35 -4.56
CA PRO A 131 -2.69 -12.52 -6.01
C PRO A 131 -3.07 -11.23 -6.77
N ALA A 132 -2.06 -10.63 -7.38
CA ALA A 132 -2.19 -9.40 -8.14
C ALA A 132 -1.73 -9.61 -9.58
N CYS A 133 -2.46 -9.05 -10.54
CA CYS A 133 -2.19 -9.27 -11.97
C CYS A 133 -1.17 -8.28 -12.56
N GLY A 134 -0.66 -7.33 -11.76
CA GLY A 134 0.07 -6.17 -12.24
C GLY A 134 -0.88 -5.05 -12.70
N GLY A 135 -0.35 -3.83 -12.83
CA GLY A 135 -1.16 -2.62 -13.04
C GLY A 135 -2.02 -2.26 -11.83
N ASP A 136 -1.58 -2.65 -10.64
CA ASP A 136 -2.27 -2.33 -9.39
C ASP A 136 -2.06 -0.86 -9.02
N PRO A 137 -3.09 -0.20 -8.47
CA PRO A 137 -2.94 1.18 -8.04
C PRO A 137 -1.97 1.30 -6.87
N VAL A 138 -1.41 2.49 -6.73
CA VAL A 138 -0.77 2.92 -5.49
C VAL A 138 -1.76 3.74 -4.69
N LEU A 139 -2.03 3.27 -3.48
CA LEU A 139 -2.92 3.94 -2.55
C LEU A 139 -2.11 4.79 -1.58
N SER A 140 -2.61 5.97 -1.25
CA SER A 140 -2.17 6.71 -0.07
C SER A 140 -3.13 6.41 1.06
N VAL A 141 -2.63 5.95 2.20
CA VAL A 141 -3.46 5.54 3.34
C VAL A 141 -3.03 6.30 4.59
N HIS A 142 -3.93 7.12 5.12
CA HIS A 142 -3.77 7.78 6.40
C HIS A 142 -5.02 7.57 7.25
N ARG A 143 -5.00 6.50 8.07
CA ARG A 143 -6.20 6.02 8.76
C ARG A 143 -7.28 5.64 7.73
N THR A 144 -8.54 6.05 7.91
CA THR A 144 -9.62 5.81 6.94
C THR A 144 -9.66 6.82 5.78
N ASP A 145 -8.82 7.86 5.81
CA ASP A 145 -8.59 8.75 4.67
C ASP A 145 -7.65 8.04 3.66
N VAL A 146 -8.26 7.52 2.60
CA VAL A 146 -7.59 6.78 1.54
C VAL A 146 -7.79 7.53 0.23
N ILE A 147 -6.78 7.55 -0.64
CA ILE A 147 -6.92 8.03 -2.01
C ILE A 147 -6.18 7.13 -2.99
N HIS A 148 -6.68 7.04 -4.23
CA HIS A 148 -5.88 6.54 -5.35
C HIS A 148 -4.81 7.57 -5.70
N TYR A 149 -3.59 7.33 -5.25
CA TYR A 149 -2.48 8.24 -5.51
C TYR A 149 -1.94 8.06 -6.94
N GLY A 150 -1.86 6.82 -7.42
CA GLY A 150 -1.50 6.50 -8.81
C GLY A 150 -2.30 5.31 -9.33
N VAL A 151 -2.63 5.32 -10.62
CA VAL A 151 -3.38 4.21 -11.25
C VAL A 151 -2.52 2.96 -11.45
N ASP A 152 -1.19 3.15 -11.48
CA ASP A 152 -0.16 2.11 -11.47
C ASP A 152 1.13 2.66 -10.82
N LEU A 153 2.14 1.80 -10.67
CA LEU A 153 3.43 2.16 -10.06
C LEU A 153 4.14 3.31 -10.80
N VAL A 154 4.07 3.37 -12.14
CA VAL A 154 4.78 4.37 -12.94
C VAL A 154 4.08 5.73 -12.84
N ASP A 155 2.76 5.74 -12.97
CA ASP A 155 1.93 6.94 -12.79
C ASP A 155 2.08 7.51 -11.36
N TYR A 156 2.12 6.65 -10.34
CA TYR A 156 2.46 7.05 -8.97
C TYR A 156 3.81 7.77 -8.89
N LEU A 157 4.88 7.18 -9.42
CA LEU A 157 6.23 7.77 -9.36
C LEU A 157 6.31 9.11 -10.10
N HIS A 158 5.57 9.26 -11.19
CA HIS A 158 5.42 10.55 -11.85
C HIS A 158 4.76 11.58 -10.95
N ARG A 159 3.66 11.25 -10.27
CA ARG A 159 2.95 12.19 -9.40
C ARG A 159 3.75 12.56 -8.15
N GLU A 160 4.37 11.58 -7.51
CA GLU A 160 5.12 11.80 -6.26
C GLU A 160 6.37 12.65 -6.50
N PHE A 161 7.10 12.41 -7.60
CA PHE A 161 8.42 13.02 -7.81
C PHE A 161 8.51 14.04 -8.96
N HIS A 162 7.48 14.18 -9.80
CA HIS A 162 7.41 15.24 -10.82
C HIS A 162 6.22 16.18 -10.57
N ARG A 163 6.50 17.30 -9.89
CA ARG A 163 5.53 18.36 -9.53
C ARG A 163 4.86 19.08 -10.71
N SER A 164 5.25 18.78 -11.95
CA SER A 164 4.78 19.45 -13.17
C SER A 164 3.77 18.64 -13.98
N ALA A 165 3.39 17.44 -13.53
CA ALA A 165 2.30 16.73 -14.17
C ALA A 165 1.00 17.50 -13.89
N THR A 166 0.37 18.03 -14.93
CA THR A 166 -1.05 18.41 -14.89
C THR A 166 -1.83 17.27 -14.23
N PRO A 167 -2.85 17.55 -13.40
CA PRO A 167 -3.72 16.51 -12.87
C PRO A 167 -4.11 15.62 -14.05
N HIS A 168 -3.59 14.39 -14.08
CA HIS A 168 -4.01 13.46 -15.11
C HIS A 168 -5.47 13.20 -14.77
N GLU A 169 -6.36 13.74 -15.59
CA GLU A 169 -7.77 13.39 -15.54
C GLU A 169 -7.84 11.87 -15.43
N HIS A 170 -8.56 11.38 -14.42
CA HIS A 170 -8.74 9.96 -14.10
C HIS A 170 -9.45 9.23 -15.25
N THR A 171 -8.76 9.09 -16.39
CA THR A 171 -9.25 8.53 -17.64
C THR A 171 -8.78 7.08 -17.82
N ARG A 172 -7.82 6.63 -17.00
CA ARG A 172 -7.45 5.22 -16.90
C ARG A 172 -8.25 4.54 -15.79
N SER A 173 -8.99 3.52 -16.18
CA SER A 173 -9.53 2.52 -15.25
C SER A 173 -8.36 1.92 -14.47
N HIS A 174 -8.41 2.02 -13.15
CA HIS A 174 -7.47 1.37 -12.24
C HIS A 174 -8.12 0.11 -11.66
N ARG A 175 -7.29 -0.84 -11.23
CA ARG A 175 -7.82 -2.04 -10.60
C ARG A 175 -8.40 -1.72 -9.22
N TRP A 176 -9.57 -2.27 -8.93
CA TRP A 176 -10.20 -2.12 -7.63
C TRP A 176 -9.53 -3.00 -6.58
N VAL A 177 -9.13 -2.39 -5.46
CA VAL A 177 -8.67 -3.09 -4.26
C VAL A 177 -9.81 -3.05 -3.26
N ALA A 178 -10.48 -4.19 -3.05
CA ALA A 178 -11.68 -4.27 -2.22
C ALA A 178 -11.53 -3.55 -0.87
N HIS A 179 -12.57 -2.81 -0.49
CA HIS A 179 -12.68 -1.96 0.69
C HIS A 179 -11.77 -0.73 0.72
N TRP A 180 -10.48 -0.89 0.39
CA TRP A 180 -9.55 0.24 0.32
C TRP A 180 -9.91 1.22 -0.81
N SER A 181 -10.32 0.70 -1.97
CA SER A 181 -10.78 1.53 -3.09
C SER A 181 -12.18 2.09 -2.87
N ASP A 182 -13.01 1.42 -2.07
CA ASP A 182 -14.32 1.96 -1.65
C ASP A 182 -14.07 3.22 -0.79
N LEU A 183 -13.23 3.12 0.25
CA LEU A 183 -12.78 4.29 1.03
C LEU A 183 -12.17 5.38 0.14
N ALA A 184 -11.32 4.99 -0.81
CA ALA A 184 -10.68 5.93 -1.74
C ALA A 184 -11.64 6.67 -2.67
N SER A 185 -12.85 6.12 -2.85
CA SER A 185 -13.91 6.72 -3.66
C SER A 185 -14.89 7.53 -2.81
N GLY A 186 -14.61 7.67 -1.51
CA GLY A 186 -15.45 8.38 -0.55
C GLY A 186 -16.58 7.55 0.03
N ALA A 187 -16.49 6.21 0.00
CA ALA A 187 -17.54 5.36 0.56
C ALA A 187 -17.71 5.62 2.05
N GLU A 188 -18.95 5.87 2.47
CA GLU A 188 -19.30 6.06 3.86
C GLU A 188 -19.65 4.74 4.55
N ASN A 189 -19.86 4.77 5.87
CA ASN A 189 -20.13 3.56 6.66
C ASN A 189 -21.35 2.76 6.17
N ASP A 190 -22.37 3.40 5.61
CA ASP A 190 -23.58 2.75 5.10
C ASP A 190 -23.37 2.06 3.74
N GLU A 191 -22.28 2.40 3.05
CA GLU A 191 -21.86 1.81 1.78
C GLU A 191 -20.84 0.67 1.96
N LEU A 192 -20.27 0.53 3.18
CA LEU A 192 -19.21 -0.42 3.53
C LEU A 192 -19.67 -1.64 4.32
#